data_AF-A0A453JA88-F1
#
_entry.id   AF-A0A453JA88-F1
#
_cell.length_a   1.000
_cell.length_b   1.000
_cell.length_c   1.000
_cell.angle_alpha   90.00
_cell.angle_beta   90.00
_cell.angle_gamma   90.00
#
_symmetry.space_group_name_H-M   'P 1'
#
loop_
_entity.id
_entity.type
_entity.pdbx_description
1 polymer ?
#
loop_
_entity_poly.entity_id
_entity_poly.type
_entity_poly.pdbx_seq_one_letter_code
_entity_poly.pdbx_strand_id
1 'polypeptide(L)'
;MSNDLPAGGIMDLNVMTPPPATFPDNLGSGLPDTLSTGDAMERYEQVSQKLEVLIAKDGKDVEIQSVVAEVPDILLKCVNRDEAALAVAQKVFKSLYDNTSNSGSVMWFLATLVAIRDVCKLVVKELTNWVIYSDDEKKFNSEIIFALIRSDLLDVREYNVQLAKLIDGGRNKIATEFAMSLVQTLITQDSASISELQDVVDVLSKISRRSGSPELMQQVNEIARNNANNAPGFAFGKDKKLNMSFKFVGST
;
A
#
# COMPACT_ATOMS: atom_id res chain seq x y z
N MET A 1 -49.64 14.38 -97.13
CA MET A 1 -50.12 12.99 -96.95
C MET A 1 -49.85 12.62 -95.51
N SER A 2 -50.92 12.39 -94.75
CA SER A 2 -50.90 12.07 -93.32
C SER A 2 -50.60 10.59 -93.08
N ASN A 3 -50.35 10.28 -91.79
CA ASN A 3 -50.40 8.96 -91.10
C ASN A 3 -49.04 8.22 -91.07
N ASP A 4 -48.51 7.68 -89.96
CA ASP A 4 -49.06 7.24 -88.67
C ASP A 4 -47.98 7.24 -87.54
N LEU A 5 -48.41 7.33 -86.28
CA LEU A 5 -47.74 6.84 -85.04
C LEU A 5 -48.35 5.45 -84.68
N PRO A 6 -47.91 4.61 -83.69
CA PRO A 6 -47.17 4.93 -82.45
C PRO A 6 -46.20 3.85 -81.84
N ALA A 7 -45.59 4.25 -80.71
CA ALA A 7 -45.33 3.53 -79.43
C ALA A 7 -44.37 2.31 -79.31
N GLY A 8 -43.48 2.38 -78.30
CA GLY A 8 -43.23 1.26 -77.38
C GLY A 8 -41.79 1.02 -76.88
N GLY A 9 -41.45 1.56 -75.69
CA GLY A 9 -40.62 0.92 -74.64
C GLY A 9 -39.11 0.67 -74.83
N ILE A 10 -38.28 0.34 -73.83
CA ILE A 10 -38.22 0.46 -72.36
C ILE A 10 -36.73 0.09 -71.99
N MET A 11 -36.14 0.79 -71.00
CA MET A 11 -35.02 0.45 -70.06
C MET A 11 -33.55 0.23 -70.52
N ASP A 12 -32.74 1.23 -70.15
CA ASP A 12 -31.53 1.20 -69.28
C ASP A 12 -30.30 0.31 -69.57
N LEU A 13 -29.20 1.02 -69.87
CA LEU A 13 -27.80 0.57 -69.85
C LEU A 13 -27.35 0.28 -68.41
N ASN A 14 -27.05 -0.98 -68.08
CA ASN A 14 -26.32 -1.33 -66.86
C ASN A 14 -24.80 -1.30 -67.13
N VAL A 15 -24.11 -0.42 -66.42
CA VAL A 15 -22.65 -0.22 -66.44
C VAL A 15 -21.97 -1.28 -65.56
N MET A 16 -20.91 -1.87 -66.11
CA MET A 16 -20.01 -2.83 -65.48
C MET A 16 -19.37 -2.28 -64.18
N THR A 17 -19.60 -2.94 -63.05
CA THR A 17 -18.85 -2.74 -61.79
C THR A 17 -17.84 -3.89 -61.58
N PRO A 18 -16.63 -3.62 -61.05
CA PRO A 18 -15.63 -4.66 -60.76
C PRO A 18 -16.00 -5.45 -59.49
N PRO A 19 -15.45 -6.66 -59.29
CA PRO A 19 -15.84 -7.53 -58.18
C PRO A 19 -15.33 -7.00 -56.83
N PRO A 20 -16.05 -7.29 -55.72
CA PRO A 20 -15.61 -6.87 -54.40
C PRO A 20 -14.41 -7.72 -53.96
N ALA A 21 -13.33 -7.05 -53.58
CA ALA A 21 -12.23 -7.67 -52.85
C ALA A 21 -12.77 -8.20 -51.52
N THR A 22 -12.72 -9.52 -51.33
CA THR A 22 -13.02 -10.17 -50.06
C THR A 22 -11.85 -9.88 -49.12
N PHE A 23 -12.03 -8.89 -48.24
CA PHE A 23 -11.16 -8.72 -47.09
C PHE A 23 -11.48 -9.86 -46.12
N PRO A 24 -10.52 -10.68 -45.68
CA PRO A 24 -10.74 -11.50 -44.51
C PRO A 24 -10.77 -10.54 -43.31
N ASP A 25 -11.97 -10.22 -42.82
CA ASP A 25 -12.19 -9.69 -41.48
C ASP A 25 -11.82 -10.78 -40.46
N ASN A 26 -10.52 -11.01 -40.31
CA ASN A 26 -9.96 -11.80 -39.22
C ASN A 26 -8.68 -11.12 -38.72
N LEU A 27 -8.84 -9.89 -38.25
CA LEU A 27 -8.00 -9.39 -37.16
C LEU A 27 -8.88 -9.38 -35.90
N GLY A 28 -8.97 -10.54 -35.25
CA GLY A 28 -9.06 -10.53 -33.80
C GLY A 28 -7.81 -9.81 -33.30
N SER A 29 -7.88 -8.50 -33.11
CA SER A 29 -6.84 -7.76 -32.42
C SER A 29 -6.87 -8.21 -30.98
N GLY A 30 -6.10 -9.26 -30.69
CA GLY A 30 -5.69 -9.65 -29.35
C GLY A 30 -4.80 -8.55 -28.77
N LEU A 31 -5.41 -7.39 -28.50
CA LEU A 31 -4.84 -6.43 -27.58
C LEU A 31 -4.92 -7.11 -26.21
N PRO A 32 -3.84 -7.11 -25.39
CA PRO A 32 -3.99 -7.51 -24.00
C PRO A 32 -5.16 -6.72 -23.39
N ASP A 33 -6.00 -7.37 -22.60
CA ASP A 33 -7.08 -6.74 -21.83
C ASP A 33 -6.45 -5.74 -20.83
N THR A 34 -6.02 -4.59 -21.32
CA THR A 34 -5.37 -3.56 -20.53
C THR A 34 -6.43 -2.75 -19.80
N LEU A 35 -6.15 -2.43 -18.55
CA LEU A 35 -7.07 -1.73 -17.67
C LEU A 35 -6.68 -0.26 -17.55
N SER A 36 -7.70 0.61 -17.52
CA SER A 36 -7.51 1.98 -17.04
C SER A 36 -7.37 2.00 -15.51
N THR A 37 -6.95 3.14 -14.96
CA THR A 37 -6.99 3.40 -13.50
C THR A 37 -8.41 3.24 -12.94
N GLY A 38 -9.43 3.67 -13.68
CA GLY A 38 -10.84 3.55 -13.29
C GLY A 38 -11.29 2.10 -13.17
N ASP A 39 -10.96 1.27 -14.17
CA ASP A 39 -11.29 -0.17 -14.15
C ASP A 39 -10.60 -0.90 -13.00
N ALA A 40 -9.36 -0.51 -12.68
CA ALA A 40 -8.62 -1.07 -11.55
C ALA A 40 -9.29 -0.75 -10.21
N MET A 41 -9.75 0.51 -10.05
CA MET A 41 -10.47 0.96 -8.85
C MET A 41 -11.81 0.25 -8.68
N GLU A 42 -12.55 0.01 -9.77
CA GLU A 42 -13.81 -0.73 -9.73
C GLU A 42 -13.58 -2.20 -9.35
N ARG A 43 -12.56 -2.86 -9.92
CA ARG A 43 -12.22 -4.24 -9.55
C ARG A 43 -11.70 -4.34 -8.12
N TYR A 44 -10.91 -3.37 -7.67
CA TYR A 44 -10.51 -3.29 -6.26
C TYR A 44 -11.73 -3.17 -5.33
N GLU A 45 -12.77 -2.41 -5.71
CA GLU A 45 -14.00 -2.33 -4.91
C GLU A 45 -14.67 -3.71 -4.76
N GLN A 46 -14.72 -4.50 -5.83
CA GLN A 46 -15.23 -5.87 -5.77
C GLN A 46 -14.37 -6.76 -4.86
N VAL A 47 -13.04 -6.62 -4.91
CA VAL A 47 -12.11 -7.32 -4.01
C VAL A 47 -12.35 -6.91 -2.55
N SER A 48 -12.51 -5.61 -2.27
CA SER A 48 -12.80 -5.10 -0.93
C SER A 48 -14.09 -5.69 -0.37
N GLN A 49 -15.16 -5.74 -1.16
CA GLN A 49 -16.43 -6.34 -0.75
C GLN A 49 -16.32 -7.84 -0.47
N LYS A 50 -15.56 -8.59 -1.29
CA LYS A 50 -15.28 -10.01 -1.01
C LYS A 50 -14.55 -10.17 0.33
N LEU A 51 -13.55 -9.33 0.60
CA LEU A 51 -12.78 -9.37 1.84
C LEU A 51 -13.65 -9.04 3.06
N GLU A 52 -14.47 -8.00 2.98
CA GLU A 52 -15.42 -7.64 4.04
C GLU A 52 -16.36 -8.80 4.38
N VAL A 53 -16.90 -9.49 3.35
CA VAL A 53 -17.78 -10.66 3.54
C VAL A 53 -17.02 -11.82 4.18
N LEU A 54 -15.77 -12.07 3.79
CA LEU A 54 -14.95 -13.13 4.38
C LEU A 54 -14.63 -12.83 5.85
N ILE A 55 -14.24 -11.61 6.17
CA ILE A 55 -13.91 -11.19 7.54
C ILE A 55 -15.13 -11.26 8.44
N ALA A 56 -16.28 -10.79 7.97
CA ALA A 56 -17.54 -10.88 8.72
C ALA A 56 -17.98 -12.32 9.01
N LYS A 57 -17.45 -13.30 8.26
CA LYS A 57 -17.74 -14.73 8.40
C LYS A 57 -16.62 -15.52 9.08
N ASP A 58 -15.60 -14.85 9.61
CA ASP A 58 -14.40 -15.50 10.16
C ASP A 58 -13.76 -16.47 9.12
N GLY A 59 -13.66 -15.99 7.88
CA GLY A 59 -13.09 -16.72 6.76
C GLY A 59 -11.63 -17.11 7.00
N LYS A 60 -11.19 -18.19 6.36
CA LYS A 60 -9.83 -18.71 6.59
C LYS A 60 -8.78 -17.79 5.99
N ASP A 61 -7.62 -17.68 6.66
CA ASP A 61 -6.47 -16.90 6.18
C ASP A 61 -6.11 -17.18 4.72
N VAL A 62 -6.16 -18.45 4.29
CA VAL A 62 -5.83 -18.84 2.91
C VAL A 62 -6.81 -18.28 1.88
N GLU A 63 -8.08 -18.12 2.24
CA GLU A 63 -9.12 -17.54 1.37
C GLU A 63 -8.93 -16.03 1.28
N ILE A 64 -8.65 -15.38 2.41
CA ILE A 64 -8.33 -13.95 2.47
C ILE A 64 -7.09 -13.65 1.61
N GLN A 65 -6.01 -14.42 1.77
CA GLN A 65 -4.77 -14.24 0.99
C GLN A 65 -5.01 -14.46 -0.51
N SER A 66 -5.86 -15.43 -0.89
CA SER A 66 -6.23 -15.64 -2.29
C SER A 66 -6.94 -14.44 -2.88
N VAL A 67 -7.81 -13.77 -2.13
CA VAL A 67 -8.53 -12.59 -2.59
C VAL A 67 -7.61 -11.35 -2.62
N VAL A 68 -6.71 -11.19 -1.63
CA VAL A 68 -5.67 -10.14 -1.65
C VAL A 68 -4.78 -10.26 -2.88
N ALA A 69 -4.43 -11.47 -3.30
CA ALA A 69 -3.61 -11.72 -4.49
C ALA A 69 -4.29 -11.26 -5.81
N GLU A 70 -5.61 -11.06 -5.84
CA GLU A 70 -6.28 -10.47 -7.00
C GLU A 70 -5.83 -9.01 -7.25
N VAL A 71 -5.41 -8.27 -6.21
CA VAL A 71 -5.00 -6.86 -6.32
C VAL A 71 -3.76 -6.67 -7.21
N PRO A 72 -2.61 -7.34 -6.96
CA PRO A 72 -1.46 -7.23 -7.86
C PRO A 72 -1.78 -7.73 -9.27
N ASP A 73 -2.62 -8.76 -9.43
CA ASP A 73 -3.05 -9.26 -10.75
C ASP A 73 -3.86 -8.22 -11.54
N ILE A 74 -4.69 -7.42 -10.86
CA ILE A 74 -5.40 -6.27 -11.46
C ILE A 74 -4.38 -5.21 -11.87
N LEU A 75 -3.49 -4.81 -10.97
CA LEU A 75 -2.54 -3.72 -11.19
C LEU A 75 -1.56 -4.02 -12.33
N LEU A 76 -1.11 -5.28 -12.46
CA LEU A 76 -0.20 -5.69 -13.54
C LEU A 76 -0.83 -5.63 -14.93
N LYS A 77 -2.16 -5.54 -15.03
CA LYS A 77 -2.89 -5.36 -16.30
C LYS A 77 -3.14 -3.88 -16.63
N CYS A 78 -2.83 -2.95 -15.73
CA CYS A 78 -3.09 -1.54 -15.94
C CYS A 78 -2.10 -0.90 -16.92
N VAL A 79 -2.60 -0.01 -17.78
CA VAL A 79 -1.76 0.80 -18.69
C VAL A 79 -0.83 1.71 -17.89
N ASN A 80 -1.38 2.41 -16.89
CA ASN A 80 -0.64 3.27 -15.96
C ASN A 80 -0.57 2.58 -14.59
N ARG A 81 0.24 1.53 -14.47
CA ARG A 81 0.32 0.72 -13.23
C ARG A 81 0.59 1.55 -11.98
N ASP A 82 1.55 2.46 -12.03
CA ASP A 82 1.95 3.22 -10.83
C ASP A 82 0.81 4.16 -10.38
N GLU A 83 0.13 4.81 -11.32
CA GLU A 83 -1.05 5.64 -11.06
C GLU A 83 -2.19 4.81 -10.43
N ALA A 84 -2.50 3.67 -11.02
CA ALA A 84 -3.53 2.76 -10.50
C ALA A 84 -3.17 2.21 -9.12
N ALA A 85 -1.92 1.81 -8.92
CA ALA A 85 -1.42 1.30 -7.65
C ALA A 85 -1.50 2.35 -6.54
N LEU A 86 -1.14 3.61 -6.84
CA LEU A 86 -1.26 4.70 -5.89
C LEU A 86 -2.74 5.03 -5.58
N ALA A 87 -3.62 5.04 -6.58
CA ALA A 87 -5.05 5.26 -6.37
C ALA A 87 -5.68 4.17 -5.47
N VAL A 88 -5.36 2.90 -5.73
CA VAL A 88 -5.82 1.77 -4.90
C VAL A 88 -5.21 1.86 -3.50
N ALA A 89 -3.90 2.11 -3.38
CA ALA A 89 -3.23 2.23 -2.09
C ALA A 89 -3.79 3.39 -1.24
N GLN A 90 -4.14 4.52 -1.85
CA GLN A 90 -4.80 5.63 -1.14
C GLN A 90 -6.13 5.20 -0.53
N LYS A 91 -6.92 4.43 -1.28
CA LYS A 91 -8.20 3.90 -0.80
C LYS A 91 -8.00 2.92 0.35
N VAL A 92 -7.07 1.97 0.20
CA VAL A 92 -6.71 1.01 1.25
C VAL A 92 -6.21 1.73 2.51
N PHE A 93 -5.32 2.71 2.35
CA PHE A 93 -4.76 3.51 3.44
C PHE A 93 -5.83 4.29 4.20
N LYS A 94 -6.79 4.89 3.49
CA LYS A 94 -7.93 5.55 4.13
C LYS A 94 -8.76 4.54 4.93
N SER A 95 -9.12 3.41 4.33
CA SER A 95 -9.92 2.37 4.98
C SER A 95 -9.22 1.77 6.20
N LEU A 96 -7.88 1.66 6.20
CA LEU A 96 -7.09 1.25 7.35
C LEU A 96 -7.35 2.13 8.57
N TYR A 97 -7.29 3.46 8.40
CA TYR A 97 -7.54 4.41 9.49
C TYR A 97 -9.02 4.46 9.90
N ASP A 98 -9.94 4.27 8.96
CA ASP A 98 -11.38 4.23 9.24
C ASP A 98 -11.80 2.97 10.04
N ASN A 99 -10.95 1.93 10.11
CA ASN A 99 -11.28 0.62 10.71
C ASN A 99 -10.28 0.15 11.78
N THR A 100 -9.58 1.07 12.44
CA THR A 100 -8.53 0.76 13.45
C THR A 100 -9.00 -0.17 14.59
N SER A 101 -10.29 -0.17 14.92
CA SER A 101 -10.87 -1.00 15.98
C SER A 101 -11.15 -2.46 15.59
N ASN A 102 -11.03 -2.82 14.31
CA ASN A 102 -11.24 -4.19 13.83
C ASN A 102 -9.90 -4.78 13.41
N SER A 103 -9.30 -5.59 14.29
CA SER A 103 -7.98 -6.19 14.07
C SER A 103 -7.91 -7.08 12.83
N GLY A 104 -8.99 -7.82 12.53
CA GLY A 104 -9.11 -8.59 11.28
C GLY A 104 -9.08 -7.70 10.05
N SER A 105 -9.81 -6.57 10.10
CA SER A 105 -9.78 -5.55 9.04
C SER A 105 -8.40 -4.92 8.86
N VAL A 106 -7.78 -4.47 9.95
CA VAL A 106 -6.43 -3.88 9.94
C VAL A 106 -5.42 -4.83 9.29
N MET A 107 -5.47 -6.12 9.63
CA MET A 107 -4.54 -7.12 9.12
C MET A 107 -4.57 -7.26 7.60
N TRP A 108 -5.76 -7.34 6.98
CA TRP A 108 -5.82 -7.49 5.53
C TRP A 108 -5.53 -6.18 4.79
N PHE A 109 -5.90 -5.02 5.35
CA PHE A 109 -5.52 -3.73 4.75
C PHE A 109 -3.99 -3.62 4.64
N LEU A 110 -3.26 -4.02 5.69
CA LEU A 110 -1.80 -4.12 5.67
C LEU A 110 -1.31 -5.13 4.63
N ALA A 111 -1.92 -6.32 4.56
CA ALA A 111 -1.56 -7.34 3.57
C ALA A 111 -1.77 -6.84 2.12
N THR A 112 -2.84 -6.10 1.87
CA THR A 112 -3.10 -5.47 0.57
C THR A 112 -2.07 -4.40 0.25
N LEU A 113 -1.74 -3.51 1.19
CA LEU A 113 -0.67 -2.51 0.99
C LEU A 113 0.68 -3.18 0.67
N VAL A 114 1.00 -4.28 1.36
CA VAL A 114 2.19 -5.12 1.07
C VAL A 114 2.14 -5.67 -0.35
N ALA A 115 1.01 -6.24 -0.77
CA ALA A 115 0.86 -6.79 -2.12
C ALA A 115 1.02 -5.70 -3.21
N ILE A 116 0.49 -4.49 -2.96
CA ILE A 116 0.65 -3.34 -3.87
C ILE A 116 2.12 -2.88 -3.91
N ARG A 117 2.78 -2.76 -2.75
CA ARG A 117 4.21 -2.41 -2.67
C ARG A 117 5.07 -3.35 -3.52
N ASP A 118 4.79 -4.65 -3.46
CA ASP A 118 5.60 -5.65 -4.15
C ASP A 118 5.52 -5.51 -5.69
N VAL A 119 4.50 -4.83 -6.22
CA VAL A 119 4.36 -4.51 -7.65
C VAL A 119 4.56 -3.04 -8.02
N CYS A 120 4.57 -2.11 -7.05
CA CYS A 120 4.74 -0.67 -7.25
C CYS A 120 5.69 -0.04 -6.21
N LYS A 121 6.88 0.35 -6.66
CA LYS A 121 7.95 0.87 -5.79
C LYS A 121 7.67 2.27 -5.21
N LEU A 122 6.71 3.01 -5.77
CA LEU A 122 6.35 4.34 -5.28
C LEU A 122 5.52 4.30 -3.99
N VAL A 123 4.87 3.17 -3.71
CA VAL A 123 3.89 3.04 -2.62
C VAL A 123 4.49 3.36 -1.26
N VAL A 124 5.69 2.86 -0.93
CA VAL A 124 6.32 3.13 0.39
C VAL A 124 6.61 4.62 0.58
N LYS A 125 7.12 5.27 -0.46
CA LYS A 125 7.40 6.71 -0.42
C LYS A 125 6.11 7.50 -0.20
N GLU A 126 5.05 7.18 -0.94
CA GLU A 126 3.78 7.89 -0.83
C GLU A 126 3.05 7.60 0.48
N LEU A 127 3.05 6.36 0.98
CA LEU A 127 2.55 6.03 2.33
C LEU A 127 3.27 6.83 3.41
N THR A 128 4.59 6.97 3.30
CA THR A 128 5.40 7.78 4.23
C THR A 128 4.97 9.24 4.18
N ASN A 129 4.79 9.80 2.97
CA ASN A 129 4.27 11.16 2.81
C ASN A 129 2.87 11.33 3.41
N TRP A 130 1.95 10.41 3.15
CA TRP A 130 0.57 10.49 3.66
C TRP A 130 0.54 10.45 5.18
N VAL A 131 1.41 9.66 5.82
CA VAL A 131 1.57 9.63 7.29
C VAL A 131 2.16 10.95 7.82
N ILE A 132 3.23 11.47 7.23
CA ILE A 132 3.89 12.69 7.71
C ILE A 132 2.95 13.90 7.64
N TYR A 133 2.17 13.98 6.56
CA TYR A 133 1.32 15.13 6.26
C TYR A 133 -0.15 14.95 6.67
N SER A 134 -0.53 13.83 7.30
CA SER A 134 -1.89 13.68 7.83
C SER A 134 -2.15 14.59 9.04
N ASP A 135 -3.38 14.61 9.49
CA ASP A 135 -3.74 15.17 10.80
C ASP A 135 -3.05 14.41 11.95
N ASP A 136 -3.07 15.03 13.14
CA ASP A 136 -2.38 14.52 14.33
C ASP A 136 -2.96 13.18 14.81
N GLU A 137 -4.27 12.96 14.65
CA GLU A 137 -4.94 11.71 15.00
C GLU A 137 -4.36 10.52 14.22
N LYS A 138 -4.19 10.69 12.90
CA LYS A 138 -3.62 9.63 12.05
C LYS A 138 -2.11 9.48 12.22
N LYS A 139 -1.36 10.59 12.28
CA LYS A 139 0.12 10.54 12.32
C LYS A 139 0.65 10.00 13.65
N PHE A 140 -0.12 10.14 14.73
CA PHE A 140 0.25 9.69 16.07
C PHE A 140 -0.51 8.44 16.52
N ASN A 141 -1.11 7.70 15.57
CA ASN A 141 -1.69 6.39 15.89
C ASN A 141 -0.57 5.35 16.05
N SER A 142 -0.12 5.11 17.29
CA SER A 142 1.00 4.21 17.58
C SER A 142 0.83 2.80 17.02
N GLU A 143 -0.38 2.25 17.06
CA GLU A 143 -0.64 0.89 16.60
C GLU A 143 -0.45 0.78 15.08
N ILE A 144 -1.03 1.72 14.33
CA ILE A 144 -0.89 1.75 12.87
C ILE A 144 0.54 2.04 12.45
N ILE A 145 1.21 3.02 13.06
CA ILE A 145 2.61 3.34 12.72
C ILE A 145 3.52 2.14 12.99
N PHE A 146 3.36 1.49 14.14
CA PHE A 146 4.11 0.28 14.46
C PHE A 146 3.88 -0.83 13.43
N ALA A 147 2.61 -1.06 13.05
CA ALA A 147 2.26 -2.09 12.07
C ALA A 147 2.82 -1.78 10.66
N LEU A 148 2.83 -0.51 10.26
CA LEU A 148 3.41 -0.07 9.00
C LEU A 148 4.94 -0.23 8.97
N ILE A 149 5.64 0.09 10.07
CA ILE A 149 7.10 -0.13 10.21
C ILE A 149 7.40 -1.62 10.08
N ARG A 150 6.70 -2.47 10.85
CA ARG A 150 6.89 -3.94 10.82
C ARG A 150 6.58 -4.58 9.48
N SER A 151 5.72 -3.95 8.70
CA SER A 151 5.33 -4.44 7.39
C SER A 151 6.22 -3.92 6.27
N ASP A 152 7.30 -3.17 6.56
CA ASP A 152 8.14 -2.48 5.58
C ASP A 152 7.31 -1.60 4.61
N LEU A 153 6.32 -0.89 5.17
CA LEU A 153 5.42 0.03 4.44
C LEU A 153 5.75 1.50 4.66
N LEU A 154 6.75 1.80 5.50
CA LEU A 154 7.28 3.14 5.73
C LEU A 154 8.77 3.20 5.43
N ASP A 155 9.21 4.30 4.84
CA ASP A 155 10.63 4.66 4.86
C ASP A 155 10.97 5.16 6.28
N VAL A 156 11.48 4.24 7.10
CA VAL A 156 11.79 4.49 8.51
C VAL A 156 12.83 5.61 8.67
N ARG A 157 13.72 5.80 7.69
CA ARG A 157 14.76 6.84 7.76
C ARG A 157 14.17 8.22 7.57
N GLU A 158 13.32 8.39 6.55
CA GLU A 158 12.62 9.66 6.35
C GLU A 158 11.68 9.95 7.54
N TYR A 159 10.94 8.94 7.99
CA TYR A 159 10.06 9.07 9.15
C TYR A 159 10.83 9.47 10.42
N ASN A 160 11.97 8.82 10.70
CA ASN A 160 12.88 9.14 11.80
C ASN A 160 13.27 10.63 11.80
N VAL A 161 13.76 11.13 10.67
CA VAL A 161 14.20 12.53 10.53
C VAL A 161 13.05 13.51 10.77
N GLN A 162 11.86 13.22 10.22
CA GLN A 162 10.71 14.12 10.36
C GLN A 162 10.16 14.13 11.78
N LEU A 163 10.03 12.96 12.42
CA LEU A 163 9.57 12.86 13.80
C LEU A 163 10.57 13.53 14.76
N ALA A 164 11.88 13.33 14.58
CA ALA A 164 12.91 13.98 15.39
C ALA A 164 12.82 15.51 15.33
N LYS A 165 12.64 16.08 14.13
CA LYS A 165 12.42 17.54 13.94
C LYS A 165 11.14 18.04 14.62
N LEU A 166 10.10 17.20 14.64
CA LEU A 166 8.82 17.55 15.24
C LEU A 166 8.93 17.65 16.76
N ILE A 167 9.62 16.69 17.39
CA ILE A 167 9.78 16.59 18.84
C ILE A 167 10.98 17.39 19.38
N ASP A 168 11.82 17.98 18.52
CA ASP A 168 13.04 18.68 18.93
C ASP A 168 12.80 19.71 20.05
N GLY A 169 13.67 19.67 21.06
CA GLY A 169 13.56 20.49 22.26
C GLY A 169 12.32 20.22 23.13
N GLY A 170 11.51 19.20 22.85
CA GLY A 170 10.26 18.90 23.57
C GLY A 170 9.13 19.89 23.25
N ARG A 171 9.22 20.59 22.11
CA ARG A 171 8.30 21.66 21.73
C ARG A 171 6.89 21.17 21.40
N ASN A 172 6.75 19.94 20.94
CA ASN A 172 5.47 19.29 20.69
C ASN A 172 5.29 18.14 21.69
N LYS A 173 4.51 18.39 22.75
CA LYS A 173 4.29 17.41 23.83
C LYS A 173 3.62 16.13 23.33
N ILE A 174 2.56 16.27 22.53
CA ILE A 174 1.80 15.15 21.97
C ILE A 174 2.72 14.27 21.12
N ALA A 175 3.49 14.87 20.21
CA ALA A 175 4.44 14.14 19.38
C ALA A 175 5.56 13.49 20.21
N THR A 176 6.00 14.13 21.30
CA THR A 176 7.03 13.60 22.20
C THR A 176 6.51 12.37 22.95
N GLU A 177 5.30 12.44 23.50
CA GLU A 177 4.63 11.31 24.17
C GLU A 177 4.41 10.14 23.21
N PHE A 178 3.94 10.44 22.01
CA PHE A 178 3.82 9.47 20.93
C PHE A 178 5.17 8.81 20.60
N ALA A 179 6.23 9.60 20.39
CA ALA A 179 7.55 9.08 20.04
C ALA A 179 8.12 8.16 21.14
N MET A 180 7.91 8.52 22.42
CA MET A 180 8.30 7.66 23.54
C MET A 180 7.54 6.33 23.53
N SER A 181 6.22 6.39 23.33
CA SER A 181 5.36 5.19 23.24
C SER A 181 5.75 4.27 22.07
N LEU A 182 6.01 4.85 20.89
CA LEU A 182 6.43 4.12 19.70
C LEU A 182 7.78 3.41 19.94
N VAL A 183 8.77 4.15 20.45
CA VAL A 183 10.10 3.59 20.74
C VAL A 183 10.01 2.46 21.77
N GLN A 184 9.23 2.63 22.85
CA GLN A 184 9.01 1.60 23.85
C GLN A 184 8.35 0.33 23.25
N THR A 185 7.37 0.53 22.38
CA THR A 185 6.68 -0.57 21.68
C THR A 185 7.65 -1.34 20.78
N LEU A 186 8.46 -0.63 20.00
CA LEU A 186 9.47 -1.23 19.12
C LEU A 186 10.56 -1.96 19.93
N ILE A 187 11.03 -1.43 21.05
CA ILE A 187 11.99 -2.17 21.89
C ILE A 187 11.42 -3.50 22.38
N THR A 188 10.16 -3.47 22.80
CA THR A 188 9.49 -4.63 23.40
C THR A 188 9.17 -5.70 22.37
N GLN A 189 8.80 -5.29 21.15
CA GLN A 189 8.20 -6.18 20.15
C GLN A 189 9.05 -6.36 18.89
N ASP A 190 9.91 -5.39 18.53
CA ASP A 190 10.73 -5.41 17.32
C ASP A 190 11.99 -4.52 17.41
N SER A 191 12.94 -4.95 18.23
CA SER A 191 14.13 -4.16 18.54
C SER A 191 15.05 -3.87 17.33
N ALA A 192 14.91 -4.60 16.21
CA ALA A 192 15.75 -4.41 15.04
C ALA A 192 15.53 -3.04 14.38
N SER A 193 14.27 -2.60 14.29
CA SER A 193 13.88 -1.32 13.67
C SER A 193 14.33 -0.10 14.47
N ILE A 194 14.70 -0.26 15.75
CA ILE A 194 15.24 0.83 16.58
C ILE A 194 16.54 1.39 15.99
N SER A 195 17.32 0.53 15.31
CA SER A 195 18.57 0.96 14.68
C SER A 195 18.38 2.03 13.60
N GLU A 196 17.18 2.14 13.02
CA GLU A 196 16.81 3.12 11.99
C GLU A 196 16.13 4.38 12.56
N LEU A 197 15.79 4.40 13.86
CA LEU A 197 15.15 5.51 14.58
C LEU A 197 16.12 6.30 15.47
N GLN A 198 17.41 6.35 15.11
CA GLN A 198 18.45 6.95 15.97
C GLN A 198 18.21 8.44 16.26
N ASP A 199 17.73 9.23 15.29
CA ASP A 199 17.52 10.67 15.51
C ASP A 199 16.41 10.91 16.56
N VAL A 200 15.33 10.13 16.50
CA VAL A 200 14.25 10.16 17.49
C VAL A 200 14.78 9.76 18.87
N VAL A 201 15.52 8.65 18.96
CA VAL A 201 16.12 8.19 20.23
C VAL A 201 17.06 9.23 20.82
N ASP A 202 17.89 9.87 20.00
CA ASP A 202 18.82 10.92 20.41
C ASP A 202 18.10 12.17 20.93
N VAL A 203 17.05 12.62 20.24
CA VAL A 203 16.26 13.78 20.67
C VAL A 203 15.53 13.48 21.98
N LEU A 204 14.89 12.31 22.11
CA LEU A 204 14.25 11.88 23.37
C LEU A 204 15.26 11.81 24.52
N SER A 205 16.46 11.30 24.26
CA SER A 205 17.55 11.26 25.24
C SER A 205 17.98 12.64 25.73
N LYS A 206 17.97 13.65 24.85
CA LYS A 206 18.29 15.04 25.21
C LYS A 206 17.17 15.68 26.01
N ILE A 207 15.91 15.40 25.66
CA ILE A 207 14.72 15.91 26.38
C ILE A 207 14.70 15.36 27.81
N SER A 208 14.91 14.06 27.97
CA SER A 208 14.90 13.39 29.28
C SER A 208 15.95 13.96 30.26
N ARG A 209 17.17 14.25 29.77
CA ARG A 209 18.23 14.86 30.60
C ARG A 209 17.88 16.28 31.07
N ARG A 210 17.11 17.04 30.28
CA ARG A 210 16.71 18.42 30.62
C ARG A 210 15.53 18.46 31.59
N SER A 211 14.61 17.52 31.49
CA SER A 211 13.42 17.47 32.35
C SER A 211 13.72 16.96 33.77
N GLY A 212 14.92 16.41 34.00
CA GLY A 212 15.29 15.84 35.31
C GLY A 212 14.43 14.64 35.71
N SER A 213 13.70 14.03 34.77
CA SER A 213 12.83 12.87 35.03
C SER A 213 13.68 11.59 35.09
N PRO A 214 13.80 10.96 36.28
CA PRO A 214 14.60 9.74 36.44
C PRO A 214 13.99 8.54 35.71
N GLU A 215 12.67 8.53 35.48
CA GLU A 215 11.94 7.44 34.80
C GLU A 215 12.25 7.40 33.30
N LEU A 216 12.18 8.56 32.63
CA LEU A 216 12.56 8.67 31.22
C LEU A 216 14.05 8.38 31.01
N MET A 217 14.91 8.76 31.97
CA MET A 217 16.34 8.45 31.90
C MET A 217 16.62 6.96 32.12
N GLN A 218 15.91 6.30 33.03
CA GLN A 218 16.03 4.85 33.21
C GLN A 218 15.63 4.12 31.93
N GLN A 219 14.48 4.47 31.36
CA GLN A 219 14.00 3.88 30.11
C GLN A 219 15.03 4.08 29.00
N VAL A 220 15.42 5.32 28.68
CA VAL A 220 16.40 5.65 27.63
C VAL A 220 17.76 4.95 27.83
N ASN A 221 18.27 4.90 29.07
CA ASN A 221 19.53 4.21 29.34
C ASN A 221 19.42 2.70 29.16
N GLU A 222 18.25 2.11 29.43
CA GLU A 222 17.96 0.71 29.14
C GLU A 222 17.91 0.46 27.62
N ILE A 223 17.35 1.40 26.83
CA ILE A 223 17.38 1.39 25.35
C ILE A 223 18.82 1.30 24.84
N ALA A 224 19.68 2.21 25.32
CA ALA A 224 21.08 2.27 24.88
C ALA A 224 21.88 1.01 25.28
N ARG A 225 21.56 0.42 26.44
CA ARG A 225 22.28 -0.75 26.97
C ARG A 225 21.86 -2.05 26.29
N ASN A 226 20.58 -2.24 25.98
CA ASN A 226 20.11 -3.40 25.23
C ASN A 226 20.58 -3.38 23.77
N ASN A 227 20.75 -2.20 23.17
CA ASN A 227 21.34 -2.08 21.84
C ASN A 227 22.83 -2.48 21.83
N ALA A 228 23.61 -2.06 22.84
CA ALA A 228 25.03 -2.42 22.96
C ALA A 228 25.27 -3.93 23.19
N ASN A 229 24.34 -4.61 23.87
CA ASN A 229 24.45 -6.03 24.15
C ASN A 229 24.00 -6.94 22.99
N ASN A 230 23.30 -6.39 21.99
CA ASN A 230 22.78 -7.13 20.83
C ASN A 230 23.63 -6.96 19.55
N ALA A 231 24.81 -6.32 19.63
CA ALA A 231 25.72 -6.24 18.49
C ALA A 231 26.21 -7.65 18.08
N PRO A 232 25.82 -8.19 16.92
CA PRO A 232 26.33 -9.47 16.45
C PRO A 232 27.73 -9.23 15.89
N GLY A 233 28.69 -10.01 16.38
CA GLY A 233 29.99 -10.16 15.72
C GLY A 233 29.80 -10.57 14.26
N PHE A 234 30.50 -9.85 13.39
CA PHE A 234 30.57 -10.04 11.95
C PHE A 234 30.67 -11.53 11.52
N ALA A 235 29.72 -12.01 10.73
CA ALA A 235 29.91 -13.18 9.86
C ALA A 235 28.98 -13.12 8.64
N PHE A 236 29.60 -12.91 7.47
CA PHE A 236 28.99 -12.97 6.15
C PHE A 236 28.50 -14.40 5.84
N GLY A 237 27.26 -14.56 5.38
CA GLY A 237 26.72 -15.84 4.93
C GLY A 237 25.41 -15.68 4.14
N LYS A 238 25.48 -16.02 2.86
CA LYS A 238 24.47 -15.86 1.80
C LYS A 238 23.14 -16.61 2.02
N ASP A 239 22.09 -16.01 1.45
CA ASP A 239 20.85 -16.58 0.88
C ASP A 239 20.00 -17.53 1.76
N LYS A 240 18.78 -17.09 2.16
CA LYS A 240 17.50 -17.84 2.00
C LYS A 240 16.28 -16.91 2.03
N LYS A 241 15.50 -16.98 0.95
CA LYS A 241 14.13 -16.49 0.79
C LYS A 241 13.24 -17.22 1.82
N LEU A 242 12.65 -16.50 2.78
CA LEU A 242 11.77 -17.09 3.79
C LEU A 242 10.45 -16.33 3.87
N ASN A 243 9.42 -17.11 3.57
CA ASN A 243 7.98 -16.90 3.71
C ASN A 243 7.65 -16.18 5.02
N MET A 244 7.08 -14.98 4.96
CA MET A 244 6.71 -14.20 6.14
C MET A 244 5.35 -14.70 6.66
N SER A 245 5.38 -15.69 7.56
CA SER A 245 4.22 -16.03 8.38
C SER A 245 4.00 -14.91 9.39
N PHE A 246 2.99 -14.08 9.15
CA PHE A 246 2.46 -13.16 10.14
C PHE A 246 1.79 -13.96 11.26
N LYS A 247 2.56 -14.28 12.30
CA LYS A 247 1.99 -14.61 13.61
C LYS A 247 2.16 -13.37 14.49
N PHE A 248 1.06 -12.66 14.72
CA PHE A 248 0.96 -11.81 15.90
C PHE A 248 -0.02 -12.43 16.88
N VAL A 249 0.41 -12.41 18.14
CA VAL A 249 -0.16 -13.07 19.30
C VAL A 249 -1.60 -12.61 19.49
N GLY A 250 -2.55 -13.52 19.31
CA GLY A 250 -3.86 -13.41 19.93
C GLY A 250 -3.67 -13.60 21.43
N SER A 251 -3.89 -12.54 22.21
CA SER A 251 -4.05 -12.67 23.65
C SER A 251 -5.31 -13.50 23.93
N THR A 252 -5.05 -14.59 24.65
CA THR A 252 -5.93 -15.46 25.46
C THR A 252 -7.41 -15.16 25.53
#